data_AF-A0A1B8W9P7-F1
#
_entry.id   AF-A0A1B8W9P7-F1
#
_cell.length_a   1.000
_cell.length_b   1.000
_cell.length_c   1.000
_cell.angle_alpha   90.00
_cell.angle_beta   90.00
_cell.angle_gamma   90.00
#
_symmetry.space_group_name_H-M   'P 1'
#
loop_
_entity.id
_entity.type
_entity.pdbx_description
1 polymer ?
#
loop_
_entity_poly.entity_id
_entity_poly.type
_entity_poly.pdbx_seq_one_letter_code
_entity_poly.pdbx_strand_id
1 'polypeptide(L)'
;MKIESVHGLCERCDKPGYIVHHTVYLTAKNINDPWISLNVELLEYTCRDCHNEEHMGTAEPITAQGTAFDEYGNLILVGEGFKRG
;
A
#
# COMPACT_ATOMS: atom_id res chain seq x y z
N MET A 1 -11.52 10.88 16.10
CA MET A 1 -10.55 10.75 14.98
C MET A 1 -10.56 9.30 14.47
N LYS A 2 -10.22 8.99 13.20
CA LYS A 2 -10.37 7.63 12.61
C LYS A 2 -9.68 6.51 13.43
N ILE A 3 -8.52 6.80 14.02
CA ILE A 3 -7.76 5.87 14.86
C ILE A 3 -8.51 5.53 16.14
N GLU A 4 -9.09 6.55 16.80
CA GLU A 4 -9.81 6.38 18.06
C GLU A 4 -11.11 5.60 17.88
N SER A 5 -11.80 5.78 16.74
CA SER A 5 -13.07 5.08 16.46
C SER A 5 -12.92 3.57 16.32
N VAL A 6 -11.70 3.08 16.12
CA VAL A 6 -11.38 1.65 15.96
C VAL A 6 -10.41 1.16 17.05
N HIS A 7 -10.26 1.92 18.14
CA HIS A 7 -9.38 1.59 19.26
C HIS A 7 -7.92 1.31 18.87
N GLY A 8 -7.44 1.96 17.82
CA GLY A 8 -6.08 1.75 17.29
C GLY A 8 -5.87 0.41 16.57
N LEU A 9 -6.94 -0.33 16.26
CA LEU A 9 -6.89 -1.59 15.54
C LEU A 9 -7.08 -1.41 14.04
N CYS A 10 -6.44 -2.28 13.26
CA CYS A 10 -6.62 -2.42 11.82
C CYS A 10 -8.03 -2.89 11.53
N GLU A 11 -8.77 -2.16 10.70
CA GLU A 11 -10.16 -2.48 10.34
C GLU A 11 -10.30 -3.75 9.49
N ARG A 12 -9.20 -4.32 8.98
CA ARG A 12 -9.20 -5.52 8.15
C ARG A 12 -8.81 -6.80 8.88
N CYS A 13 -7.97 -6.72 9.93
CA CYS A 13 -7.40 -7.92 10.57
C CYS A 13 -7.23 -7.84 12.09
N ASP A 14 -7.77 -6.79 12.74
CA ASP A 14 -7.78 -6.59 14.20
C ASP A 14 -6.40 -6.53 14.90
N LYS A 15 -5.30 -6.56 14.15
CA LYS A 15 -3.94 -6.25 14.65
C LYS A 15 -3.79 -4.73 14.84
N PRO A 16 -2.80 -4.23 15.60
CA PRO A 16 -2.53 -2.79 15.68
C PRO A 16 -2.40 -2.16 14.29
N GLY A 17 -3.14 -1.06 14.06
CA GLY A 17 -3.06 -0.30 12.81
C GLY A 17 -1.79 0.55 12.74
N TYR A 18 -1.54 1.13 11.57
CA TYR A 18 -0.34 1.94 11.32
C TYR A 18 -0.61 3.10 10.34
N ILE A 19 -1.44 2.89 9.31
CA ILE A 19 -1.64 3.81 8.19
C ILE A 19 -3.13 4.17 8.11
N VAL A 20 -3.45 5.45 7.89
CA VAL A 20 -4.79 5.85 7.45
C VAL A 20 -4.78 5.84 5.92
N HIS A 21 -5.60 4.99 5.32
CA HIS A 21 -5.65 4.68 3.89
C HIS A 21 -6.98 5.12 3.27
N HIS A 22 -6.94 5.66 2.06
CA HIS A 22 -8.14 6.02 1.30
C HIS A 22 -8.78 4.79 0.67
N THR A 23 -10.04 4.50 0.98
CA THR A 23 -10.80 3.39 0.36
C THR A 23 -11.18 3.68 -1.09
N VAL A 24 -11.16 4.95 -1.49
CA VAL A 24 -11.25 5.41 -2.89
C VAL A 24 -9.89 5.90 -3.33
N TYR A 25 -9.31 5.26 -4.35
CA TYR A 25 -8.01 5.65 -4.88
C TYR A 25 -7.97 7.11 -5.32
N LEU A 26 -6.99 7.85 -4.80
CA LEU A 26 -6.69 9.19 -5.28
C LEU A 26 -5.99 9.12 -6.64
N THR A 27 -6.42 10.01 -7.52
CA THR A 27 -5.94 10.20 -8.88
C THR A 27 -5.72 11.70 -9.07
N ALA A 28 -4.96 12.07 -10.10
CA ALA A 28 -4.78 13.48 -10.45
C ALA A 28 -6.11 14.22 -10.71
N LYS A 29 -7.19 13.50 -11.05
CA LYS A 29 -8.51 14.07 -11.32
C LYS A 29 -9.33 14.34 -10.06
N ASN A 30 -9.20 13.51 -9.02
CA ASN A 30 -10.05 13.58 -7.82
C ASN A 30 -9.33 14.10 -6.57
N ILE A 31 -8.00 14.27 -6.60
CA ILE A 31 -7.21 14.66 -5.41
C ILE A 31 -7.64 16.01 -4.80
N ASN A 32 -8.14 16.93 -5.63
CA ASN A 32 -8.59 18.25 -5.19
C ASN A 32 -10.06 18.30 -4.76
N ASP A 33 -10.80 17.19 -4.85
CA ASP A 33 -12.17 17.11 -4.33
C ASP A 33 -12.12 16.76 -2.84
N PRO A 34 -12.44 17.69 -1.93
CA PRO A 34 -12.36 17.43 -0.49
C PRO A 34 -13.37 16.39 -0.01
N TRP A 35 -14.45 16.14 -0.75
CA TRP A 35 -15.40 15.07 -0.45
C TRP A 35 -14.84 13.67 -0.75
N ILE A 36 -13.69 13.62 -1.43
CA ILE A 36 -12.92 12.40 -1.68
C ILE A 36 -11.64 12.40 -0.83
N SER A 37 -10.81 13.45 -0.92
CA SER A 37 -9.47 13.45 -0.31
C SER A 37 -9.47 13.65 1.20
N LEU A 38 -10.50 14.31 1.75
CA LEU A 38 -10.59 14.65 3.19
C LEU A 38 -11.81 14.02 3.89
N ASN A 39 -12.62 13.23 3.17
CA ASN A 39 -13.79 12.59 3.75
C ASN A 39 -13.40 11.39 4.62
N VAL A 40 -13.66 11.49 5.93
CA VAL A 40 -13.33 10.45 6.91
C VAL A 40 -14.06 9.13 6.65
N GLU A 41 -15.23 9.16 6.01
CA GLU A 41 -15.96 7.95 5.62
C GLU A 41 -15.26 7.17 4.49
N LEU A 42 -14.37 7.84 3.75
CA LEU A 42 -13.53 7.24 2.70
C LEU A 42 -12.11 6.93 3.19
N LEU A 43 -11.91 6.94 4.51
CA LEU A 43 -10.66 6.54 5.15
C LEU A 43 -10.86 5.25 5.96
N GLU A 44 -9.85 4.40 5.93
CA GLU A 44 -9.72 3.23 6.79
C GLU A 44 -8.38 3.27 7.53
N TYR A 45 -8.32 2.72 8.74
CA TYR A 45 -7.09 2.55 9.49
C TYR A 45 -6.60 1.10 9.34
N THR A 46 -5.46 0.92 8.69
CA THR A 46 -4.92 -0.39 8.34
C THR A 46 -3.52 -0.61 8.91
N CYS A 47 -3.16 -1.87 9.15
CA CYS A 47 -1.77 -2.24 9.43
C CYS A 47 -0.95 -2.22 8.13
N ARG A 48 0.39 -2.23 8.26
CA ARG A 48 1.29 -2.18 7.09
C ARG A 48 1.09 -3.36 6.14
N ASP A 49 0.86 -4.57 6.68
CA ASP A 49 0.69 -5.77 5.86
C ASP A 49 -0.56 -5.67 4.99
N CYS A 50 -1.73 -5.37 5.58
CA CYS A 50 -2.97 -5.21 4.83
C CYS A 50 -2.93 -4.04 3.83
N HIS A 51 -2.23 -2.95 4.17
CA HIS A 51 -2.02 -1.84 3.23
C HIS A 51 -1.14 -2.26 2.04
N ASN A 52 -0.08 -3.03 2.30
CA ASN A 52 0.81 -3.51 1.25
C ASN A 52 0.15 -4.58 0.39
N GLU A 53 -0.71 -5.43 0.95
CA GLU A 53 -1.51 -6.37 0.15
C GLU A 53 -2.40 -5.65 -0.86
N GLU A 54 -2.99 -4.50 -0.47
CA GLU A 54 -3.80 -3.66 -1.37
C GLU A 54 -2.98 -3.04 -2.51
N HIS A 55 -1.84 -2.41 -2.20
CA HIS A 55 -1.05 -1.64 -3.19
C HIS A 55 0.06 -2.42 -3.89
N MET A 56 0.58 -3.47 -3.25
CA MET A 56 1.73 -4.26 -3.70
C MET A 56 1.36 -5.72 -3.98
N GLY A 57 0.12 -6.14 -3.75
CA GLY A 57 -0.37 -7.49 -4.01
C GLY A 57 -0.56 -7.83 -5.49
N THR A 58 -0.23 -6.92 -6.40
CA THR A 58 -0.25 -7.22 -7.84
C THR A 58 0.88 -8.18 -8.16
N ALA A 59 0.57 -9.31 -8.81
CA ALA A 59 1.53 -10.29 -9.30
C ALA A 59 2.53 -9.74 -10.34
N GLU A 60 2.38 -8.47 -10.73
CA GLU A 60 3.25 -7.78 -11.66
C GLU A 60 4.62 -7.49 -11.01
N PRO A 61 5.73 -7.88 -11.66
CA PRO A 61 7.06 -7.57 -11.18
C PRO A 61 7.27 -6.05 -11.03
N ILE A 62 7.65 -5.61 -9.83
CA ILE A 62 8.07 -4.21 -9.54
C ILE A 62 9.22 -3.75 -10.47
N THR A 63 9.97 -4.70 -11.03
CA THR A 63 11.15 -4.50 -11.86
C THR A 63 10.99 -5.26 -13.17
N ALA A 64 11.62 -4.80 -14.26
CA ALA A 64 11.58 -5.49 -15.55
C ALA A 64 12.13 -6.93 -15.43
N GLN A 65 11.69 -7.84 -16.31
CA GLN A 65 12.20 -9.21 -16.33
C GLN A 65 13.74 -9.23 -16.42
N GLY A 66 14.38 -10.02 -15.56
CA GLY A 66 15.84 -10.07 -15.47
C GLY A 66 16.46 -8.93 -14.66
N THR A 67 15.67 -8.18 -13.87
CA THR A 67 16.18 -7.14 -12.97
C THR A 67 15.67 -7.28 -11.53
N ALA A 68 16.49 -6.89 -10.55
CA ALA A 68 16.13 -6.87 -9.13
C ALA A 68 16.85 -5.72 -8.41
N PHE A 69 16.36 -5.31 -7.24
CA PHE A 69 17.08 -4.39 -6.36
C PHE A 69 18.08 -5.14 -5.48
N ASP A 70 19.30 -4.63 -5.34
CA ASP A 70 20.27 -5.12 -4.36
C ASP A 70 19.98 -4.57 -2.94
N GLU A 71 20.79 -4.96 -1.95
CA GLU A 71 20.64 -4.52 -0.54
C GLU A 71 20.82 -3.01 -0.34
N TYR A 72 21.45 -2.32 -1.30
CA TYR A 72 21.66 -0.88 -1.29
C TYR A 72 20.56 -0.12 -2.07
N GLY A 73 19.61 -0.85 -2.66
CA GLY A 73 18.52 -0.29 -3.45
C GLY A 73 18.90 0.04 -4.90
N ASN A 74 20.01 -0.47 -5.43
CA ASN A 74 20.36 -0.31 -6.84
C ASN A 74 19.62 -1.33 -7.70
N LEU A 75 19.12 -0.91 -8.86
CA LEU A 75 18.55 -1.82 -9.85
C LEU A 75 19.68 -2.53 -10.61
N ILE A 76 19.77 -3.85 -10.46
CA ILE A 76 20.79 -4.70 -11.08
C ILE A 76 20.18 -5.71 -12.05
N LEU A 77 20.97 -6.17 -13.02
CA LEU A 77 20.62 -7.32 -13.85
C LEU A 77 20.81 -8.61 -13.05
N VAL A 78 19.78 -9.43 -12.98
CA VAL A 78 19.82 -10.79 -12.45
C VAL A 78 19.57 -11.71 -13.64
N GLY A 79 20.57 -12.49 -14.04
CA GLY A 79 20.54 -13.27 -15.30
C GLY A 79 19.33 -14.20 -15.45
N GLU A 80 19.19 -14.80 -16.65
CA GLU A 80 18.10 -15.74 -16.93
C GLU A 80 18.04 -16.86 -15.87
N GLY A 81 16.89 -17.02 -15.22
CA GLY A 81 16.67 -18.03 -14.18
C GLY A 81 16.55 -17.53 -12.75
N PHE A 82 16.69 -16.22 -12.49
CA PHE A 82 16.38 -15.65 -11.18
C PHE A 82 14.89 -15.85 -10.83
N LYS A 83 14.61 -16.69 -9.84
CA LYS A 83 13.28 -16.81 -9.25
C LYS A 83 13.28 -16.02 -7.95
N ARG A 84 12.41 -15.01 -7.86
CA ARG A 84 12.04 -14.43 -6.56
C ARG A 84 11.34 -15.53 -5.76
N GLY A 85 11.82 -15.77 -4.54
CA GLY A 85 11.19 -16.67 -3.58
C GLY A 85 9.84 -16.14 -3.12
#